data_AF-A0A3D5ADH6-F1
#
_entry.id   AF-A0A3D5ADH6-F1
#
_cell.length_a   1.000
_cell.length_b   1.000
_cell.length_c   1.000
_cell.angle_alpha   90.00
_cell.angle_beta   90.00
_cell.angle_gamma   90.00
#
_symmetry.space_group_name_H-M   'P 1'
#
loop_
_entity.id
_entity.type
_entity.pdbx_description
1 polymer ?
#
loop_
_entity_poly.entity_id
_entity_poly.type
_entity_poly.pdbx_seq_one_letter_code
_entity_poly.pdbx_strand_id
1 'polypeptide(L)' 'MRFIGLNYNFPSEALLSGINGVVEVEFVIDKSGEPRNFKIKSDLGYGTGEAALRVAKKMKKWEPGKQRGIPVNVSYILP' A
#
# COMPACT_ATOMS: atom_id res chain seq x y z
N MET A 1 -6.28 9.97 7.57
CA MET A 1 -6.51 9.75 6.12
C MET A 1 -5.63 10.64 5.20
N ARG A 2 -4.42 11.08 5.59
CA ARG A 2 -3.65 12.06 4.79
C ARG A 2 -2.18 11.71 4.48
N PHE A 3 -1.73 10.49 4.75
CA PHE A 3 -0.30 10.16 4.64
C PHE A 3 0.10 9.43 3.36
N ILE A 4 -0.80 8.65 2.76
CA ILE A 4 -0.50 7.83 1.59
C ILE A 4 -0.33 8.73 0.35
N GLY A 5 -1.26 9.65 0.10
CA GLY A 5 -1.14 10.59 -1.04
C GLY A 5 0.07 11.54 -0.98
N LEU A 6 0.67 11.77 0.20
CA LEU A 6 1.87 12.62 0.36
C LEU A 6 3.19 11.87 0.15
N ASN A 7 3.20 10.54 0.34
CA ASN A 7 4.41 9.73 0.16
C ASN A 7 4.35 8.86 -1.10
N TYR A 8 3.19 8.78 -1.76
CA TYR A 8 3.05 8.08 -3.02
C TYR A 8 3.78 8.84 -4.12
N ASN A 9 5.01 8.39 -4.41
CA ASN A 9 5.78 8.89 -5.53
C ASN A 9 5.21 8.24 -6.80
N PHE A 10 4.21 8.89 -7.39
CA PHE A 10 3.66 8.45 -8.67
C PHE A 10 4.77 8.54 -9.72
N PRO A 11 5.16 7.45 -10.39
CA PRO A 11 6.23 7.49 -11.35
C PRO A 11 5.87 8.46 -12.48
N SER A 12 6.79 9.36 -12.82
CA SER A 12 6.59 10.37 -13.87
C SER A 12 6.24 9.72 -15.22
N GLU A 13 6.72 8.51 -15.49
CA GLU A 13 6.38 7.73 -16.69
C GLU A 13 4.90 7.37 -16.80
N ALA A 14 4.23 7.07 -15.68
CA ALA A 14 2.79 6.78 -15.66
C ALA A 14 1.97 8.07 -15.87
N LEU A 15 2.43 9.19 -15.29
CA LEU A 15 1.87 10.53 -15.51
C LEU A 15 2.03 10.99 -16.96
N LEU A 16 3.21 10.78 -17.55
CA LEU A 16 3.54 11.15 -18.93
C LEU A 16 2.83 10.28 -19.97
N SER A 17 2.60 9.00 -19.65
CA SER A 17 1.86 8.07 -20.51
C SER A 17 0.33 8.24 -20.41
N GLY A 18 -0.16 9.23 -19.64
CA GLY A 18 -1.59 9.50 -19.49
C GLY A 18 -2.36 8.39 -18.78
N ILE A 19 -1.64 7.56 -18.00
CA ILE A 19 -2.21 6.39 -17.34
C ILE A 19 -2.91 6.87 -16.08
N ASN A 20 -4.21 7.09 -16.25
CA ASN A 20 -5.10 7.44 -15.17
C ASN A 20 -5.82 6.16 -14.73
N GLY A 21 -5.52 5.72 -13.53
CA GLY A 21 -6.17 4.56 -12.94
C GLY A 21 -5.82 4.45 -11.47
N VAL A 22 -6.32 3.39 -10.85
CA VAL A 22 -6.15 3.14 -9.42
C VAL A 22 -5.21 1.95 -9.28
N VAL A 23 -4.12 2.10 -8.51
CA VAL A 23 -3.24 0.98 -8.20
C VAL A 23 -3.62 0.42 -6.87
N GLU A 24 -4.20 -0.77 -6.89
CA GLU A 24 -4.61 -1.44 -5.67
C GLU A 24 -3.50 -2.36 -5.18
N VAL A 25 -2.96 -2.05 -4.02
CA VAL A 25 -2.01 -2.91 -3.31
C VAL A 25 -2.66 -3.47 -2.06
N GLU A 26 -2.74 -4.79 -2.01
CA GLU A 26 -3.20 -5.55 -0.85
C GLU A 26 -1.99 -5.98 -0.01
N PHE A 27 -2.05 -5.80 1.29
CA PHE A 27 -1.07 -6.37 2.22
C PHE A 27 -1.72 -6.67 3.56
N VAL A 28 -1.15 -7.62 4.30
CA VAL A 28 -1.69 -8.05 5.59
C VAL A 28 -0.78 -7.54 6.70
N ILE A 29 -1.36 -6.79 7.64
CA ILE A 29 -0.67 -6.33 8.83
C ILE A 29 -0.88 -7.38 9.91
N ASP A 30 0.20 -7.99 10.37
CA ASP A 30 0.16 -8.97 11.45
C ASP A 30 -0.13 -8.28 12.80
N LYS A 31 -0.52 -9.05 13.82
CA LYS A 31 -0.77 -8.56 15.19
C LYS A 31 0.41 -7.80 15.80
N SER A 32 1.63 -8.04 15.30
CA SER A 32 2.85 -7.32 15.70
C SER A 32 2.98 -5.92 15.06
N GLY A 33 2.10 -5.56 14.11
CA GLY A 33 2.20 -4.32 13.32
C GLY A 33 3.16 -4.41 12.13
N GLU A 34 3.60 -5.63 11.79
CA GLU A 34 4.45 -5.88 10.64
C GLU A 34 3.60 -6.14 9.39
N PRO A 35 3.77 -5.36 8.32
CA PRO A 35 3.12 -5.64 7.05
C PRO A 35 3.80 -6.83 6.36
N ARG A 36 3.02 -7.81 5.97
CA ARG A 36 3.40 -9.06 5.30
C ARG A 36 2.48 -9.30 4.10
N ASN A 37 2.86 -10.22 3.23
CA ASN A 37 2.03 -10.62 2.08
C ASN A 37 1.60 -9.44 1.18
N PHE A 38 2.57 -8.62 0.74
CA PHE A 38 2.27 -7.58 -0.24
C PHE A 38 1.92 -8.22 -1.59
N LYS A 39 0.77 -7.84 -2.13
CA LYS A 39 0.21 -8.35 -3.37
C LYS A 39 -0.38 -7.19 -4.14
N ILE A 40 -0.04 -7.07 -5.41
CA ILE A 40 -0.63 -6.04 -6.27
C ILE A 40 -1.91 -6.65 -6.87
N LYS A 41 -3.06 -6.06 -6.52
CA LYS A 41 -4.39 -6.46 -7.03
C LYS A 41 -4.62 -5.84 -8.41
N SER A 42 -4.30 -4.56 -8.53
CA SER A 42 -4.47 -3.78 -9.76
C SER A 42 -3.18 -3.02 -10.01
N ASP A 43 -2.45 -3.39 -11.06
CA ASP A 43 -1.26 -2.68 -11.52
C ASP A 43 -1.57 -1.97 -12.83
N LEU A 44 -1.19 -0.70 -12.92
CA LEU A 44 -1.33 0.10 -14.14
C LEU A 44 -0.12 -0.04 -15.08
N GLY A 45 0.89 -0.82 -14.69
CA GLY A 45 2.20 -0.87 -15.33
C GLY A 45 3.10 0.29 -14.91
N TYR A 46 4.20 0.46 -15.65
CA TYR A 46 5.07 1.66 -15.56
C TYR A 46 5.71 1.91 -14.19
N GLY A 47 5.98 0.84 -13.43
CA GLY A 47 6.63 0.91 -12.12
C GLY A 47 5.73 1.42 -10.99
N THR A 48 4.43 1.53 -11.24
CA THR A 48 3.45 2.08 -10.29
C THR A 48 3.24 1.13 -9.10
N GLY A 49 3.11 -0.19 -9.35
CA GLY A 49 3.09 -1.20 -8.29
C GLY A 49 4.38 -1.25 -7.46
N GLU A 50 5.56 -1.03 -8.06
CA GLU A 50 6.84 -0.96 -7.35
C GLU A 50 6.95 0.28 -6.47
N ALA A 51 6.50 1.44 -6.95
CA ALA A 51 6.42 2.67 -6.16
C ALA A 51 5.50 2.48 -4.95
N ALA A 52 4.33 1.85 -5.15
CA ALA A 52 3.38 1.54 -4.10
C ALA A 52 3.98 0.58 -3.06
N LEU A 53 4.61 -0.51 -3.48
CA LEU A 53 5.35 -1.44 -2.62
C LEU A 53 6.46 -0.74 -1.84
N ARG A 54 7.21 0.16 -2.48
CA ARG A 54 8.29 0.92 -1.87
C ARG A 54 7.77 1.81 -0.75
N VAL A 55 6.66 2.50 -0.97
CA VAL A 55 6.00 3.34 0.02
C VAL A 55 5.46 2.50 1.18
N ALA A 56 4.80 1.38 0.88
CA ALA A 56 4.28 0.47 1.89
C ALA A 56 5.39 -0.14 2.77
N LYS A 57 6.57 -0.47 2.18
CA LYS A 57 7.77 -0.90 2.91
C LYS A 57 8.45 0.22 3.69
N LYS A 58 8.42 1.47 3.19
CA LYS A 58 8.97 2.64 3.89
C LYS A 58 8.18 2.98 5.14
N MET A 59 6.89 2.63 5.18
CA MET A 59 6.06 2.71 6.37
C MET A 59 6.45 1.58 7.34
N LYS A 60 7.44 1.87 8.20
CA LYS A 60 8.07 0.90 9.11
C LYS A 60 7.23 0.52 10.33
N LYS A 61 6.14 1.23 10.61
CA LYS A 61 5.24 0.95 11.73
C LYS A 61 3.80 1.11 11.28
N TRP A 62 3.14 -0.02 11.09
CA TRP A 62 1.70 -0.05 10.94
C TRP A 62 1.08 -0.41 12.28
N GLU A 63 0.00 0.27 12.65
CA GLU A 63 -0.75 -0.13 13.83
C GLU A 63 -1.61 -1.34 13.47
N PRO A 64 -1.45 -2.48 14.17
CA PRO A 64 -2.28 -3.65 13.93
C PRO A 64 -3.73 -3.30 14.26
N GLY A 65 -4.66 -3.85 13.48
CA GLY A 65 -6.07 -3.73 13.83
C GLY A 65 -6.35 -4.44 15.15
N LYS A 66 -7.16 -3.80 15.99
CA LYS A 66 -7.65 -4.41 17.23
C LYS A 66 -9.13 -4.69 17.09
N GLN A 67 -9.49 -5.97 17.11
CA GLN A 67 -10.89 -6.37 17.13
C GLN A 67 -11.25 -6.79 18.56
N ARG A 68 -12.18 -6.05 19.18
CA ARG A 68 -12.57 -6.26 20.59
C ARG A 68 -11.37 -6.27 21.57
N GLY A 69 -10.38 -5.41 21.33
CA GLY A 69 -9.16 -5.31 22.16
C GLY A 69 -8.08 -6.34 21.87
N ILE A 70 -8.35 -7.32 21.00
CA ILE A 70 -7.40 -8.36 20.61
C ILE A 70 -6.71 -7.93 19.31
N PRO A 71 -5.36 -7.93 19.24
CA PRO A 71 -4.66 -7.61 18.00
C PRO A 71 -4.89 -8.74 17.00
N VAL A 72 -5.47 -8.39 15.85
CA VAL A 72 -5.80 -9.31 14.77
C VAL A 72 -5.04 -8.94 13.51
N ASN A 73 -4.81 -9.94 12.67
CA ASN A 73 -4.28 -9.76 11.33
C ASN A 73 -5.32 -9.02 10.47
N VAL A 74 -4.92 -7.90 9.87
CA VAL A 74 -5.82 -7.09 9.03
C VAL A 74 -5.26 -6.98 7.63
N SER A 75 -6.06 -7.36 6.64
CA SER A 75 -5.79 -7.07 5.23
C SER A 75 -6.13 -5.61 4.94
N TYR A 76 -5.12 -4.84 4.54
CA TYR A 76 -5.26 -3.49 4.01
C TYR A 76 -5.17 -3.53 2.50
N ILE A 77 -6.04 -2.74 1.85
CA ILE A 77 -6.01 -2.50 0.42
C ILE A 77 -5.85 -0.99 0.24
N LEU A 78 -4.80 -0.59 -0.45
CA LEU A 78 -4.53 0.81 -0.77
C LEU A 78 -4.81 1.02 -2.26
N PRO A 79 -5.77 1.90 -2.63
CA PRO A 79 -5.96 2.38 -4.00
C PRO A 79 -4.95 3.48 -4.40
#